data_AF-F6D7R5-F1
#
_entry.id   AF-F6D7R5-F1
#
_cell.length_a   1.000
_cell.length_b   1.000
_cell.length_c   1.000
_cell.angle_alpha   90.00
_cell.angle_beta   90.00
_cell.angle_gamma   90.00
#
_symmetry.space_group_name_H-M   'P 1'
#
loop_
_entity.id
_entity.type
_entity.pdbx_description
1 polymer ?
#
loop_
_entity_poly.entity_id
_entity_poly.type
_entity_poly.pdbx_seq_one_letter_code
_entity_poly.pdbx_strand_id
1 'polypeptide(L)'
;MVDVKEIKSIRPVSFTLMSSSIHAILAFIFAIILAITFGAVAALVPQLAELGRIIAAFGIAIIIISPISAFLITVTISFISVILYNSLVPRIGGVKLGFEGNEIRSIPVMSFAFIMACIEAIWAFIIGLLLASALAPITGIIGTVAPIIANNTAGFTGSVEGLGTAGVLGALFLIIGLPVMVFIFGFIGHALFAIFYNYLIPRVGGIKLELADIVRKGREITSIPVLPAALAVAVVFTIFGFIRGIINLGLYSMAGNAANGVVSLITTTIGFFIMYFIIVALITIFYNFLAPRIGGVKLELE
;
A
#
# COMPACT_ATOMS: atom_id res chain seq x y z
N MET A 1 -2.14 32.18 9.13
CA MET A 1 -2.62 31.97 7.74
C MET A 1 -1.99 30.68 7.26
N VAL A 2 -2.77 29.79 6.64
CA VAL A 2 -2.25 28.51 6.12
C VAL A 2 -1.55 28.78 4.79
N ASP A 3 -0.27 28.47 4.71
CA ASP A 3 0.57 28.63 3.53
C ASP A 3 0.50 27.38 2.66
N VAL A 4 -0.21 27.45 1.53
CA VAL A 4 -0.44 26.28 0.66
C VAL A 4 0.71 26.16 -0.32
N LYS A 5 1.50 25.09 -0.17
CA LYS A 5 2.63 24.74 -1.06
C LYS A 5 2.29 23.53 -1.90
N GLU A 6 2.64 23.58 -3.17
CA GLU A 6 2.51 22.48 -4.12
C GLU A 6 3.84 21.74 -4.25
N ILE A 7 3.80 20.41 -4.19
CA ILE A 7 4.95 19.57 -4.56
C ILE A 7 5.01 19.51 -6.09
N LYS A 8 5.94 20.28 -6.68
CA LYS A 8 6.12 20.33 -8.14
C LYS A 8 6.89 19.15 -8.68
N SER A 9 7.90 18.71 -7.95
CA SER A 9 8.68 17.54 -8.32
C SER A 9 9.27 16.87 -7.10
N ILE A 10 9.51 15.57 -7.24
CA ILE A 10 10.19 14.73 -6.27
C ILE A 10 11.44 14.20 -6.96
N ARG A 11 12.62 14.34 -6.35
CA ARG A 11 13.84 13.77 -6.97
C ARG A 11 13.77 12.24 -6.92
N PRO A 12 13.76 11.54 -8.08
CA PRO A 12 13.53 10.09 -8.12
C PRO A 12 14.55 9.30 -7.30
N VAL A 13 15.83 9.67 -7.39
CA VAL A 13 16.91 8.95 -6.72
C VAL A 13 16.75 9.01 -5.20
N SER A 14 16.55 10.20 -4.62
CA SER A 14 16.43 10.34 -3.15
C SER A 14 15.20 9.64 -2.60
N PHE A 15 14.05 9.75 -3.28
CA PHE A 15 12.83 9.10 -2.82
C PHE A 15 12.91 7.57 -2.93
N THR A 16 13.43 7.08 -4.05
CA THR A 16 13.57 5.64 -4.29
C THR A 16 14.52 5.00 -3.29
N LEU A 17 15.69 5.61 -3.08
CA LEU A 17 16.70 5.10 -2.15
C LEU A 17 16.20 5.08 -0.70
N MET A 18 15.54 6.16 -0.27
CA MET A 18 14.97 6.24 1.08
C MET A 18 13.85 5.21 1.27
N SER A 19 12.88 5.17 0.36
CA SER A 19 11.74 4.25 0.43
C SER A 19 12.19 2.79 0.40
N SER A 20 13.07 2.41 -0.53
CA SER A 20 13.54 1.02 -0.64
C SER A 20 14.36 0.58 0.57
N SER A 21 15.18 1.48 1.13
CA SER A 21 15.96 1.20 2.34
C SER A 21 15.07 0.97 3.56
N ILE A 22 14.04 1.82 3.77
CA ILE A 22 13.08 1.64 4.86
C ILE A 22 12.33 0.32 4.71
N HIS A 23 11.82 0.01 3.51
CA HIS A 23 11.10 -1.24 3.27
C HIS A 23 11.97 -2.48 3.43
N ALA A 24 13.26 -2.41 3.07
CA ALA A 24 14.22 -3.49 3.32
C ALA A 24 14.41 -3.75 4.82
N ILE A 25 14.55 -2.69 5.62
CA ILE A 25 14.68 -2.80 7.09
C ILE A 25 13.39 -3.37 7.70
N LEU A 26 12.22 -2.88 7.28
CA LEU A 26 10.93 -3.40 7.76
C LEU A 26 10.73 -4.87 7.39
N ALA A 27 11.09 -5.25 6.16
CA ALA A 27 11.03 -6.65 5.71
C ALA A 27 11.98 -7.54 6.49
N PHE A 28 13.18 -7.06 6.83
CA PHE A 28 14.12 -7.78 7.69
C PHE A 28 13.54 -8.00 9.10
N ILE A 29 12.97 -6.97 9.71
CA ILE A 29 12.34 -7.07 11.04
C ILE A 29 11.15 -8.05 10.99
N PHE A 30 10.31 -7.92 9.97
CA PHE A 30 9.17 -8.83 9.77
C PHE A 30 9.63 -10.28 9.59
N ALA A 31 10.67 -10.51 8.79
CA ALA A 31 11.25 -11.84 8.58
C ALA A 31 11.78 -12.45 9.89
N ILE A 32 12.42 -11.66 10.76
CA ILE A 32 12.88 -12.13 12.07
C ILE A 32 11.69 -12.53 12.95
N ILE A 33 10.67 -11.67 13.06
CA ILE A 33 9.48 -11.96 13.87
C ILE A 33 8.80 -13.23 13.37
N LEU A 34 8.68 -13.39 12.06
CA LEU A 34 8.07 -14.55 11.43
C LEU A 34 8.89 -15.83 11.68
N ALA A 35 10.23 -15.77 11.56
CA ALA A 35 11.11 -16.88 11.85
C ALA A 35 11.04 -17.33 13.33
N ILE A 36 11.01 -16.38 14.27
CA ILE A 36 10.84 -16.66 15.70
C ILE A 36 9.47 -17.30 15.96
N THR A 37 8.41 -16.73 15.38
CA THR A 37 7.03 -17.22 15.56
C THR A 37 6.91 -18.66 15.07
N PHE A 38 7.44 -18.96 13.88
CA PHE A 38 7.41 -20.31 13.35
C PHE A 38 8.29 -21.29 14.13
N GLY A 39 9.47 -20.85 14.59
CA GLY A 39 10.31 -21.64 15.48
C GLY A 39 9.59 -21.99 16.79
N ALA A 40 8.88 -21.05 17.38
CA ALA A 40 8.10 -21.25 18.60
C ALA A 40 6.92 -22.22 18.38
N VAL A 41 6.16 -22.07 17.29
CA VAL A 41 5.06 -22.99 16.94
C VAL A 41 5.58 -24.41 16.72
N ALA A 42 6.70 -24.56 16.02
CA ALA A 42 7.35 -25.86 15.80
C ALA A 42 7.76 -26.55 17.12
N ALA A 43 8.19 -25.77 18.12
CA ALA A 43 8.60 -26.28 19.43
C ALA A 43 7.40 -26.65 20.33
N LEU A 44 6.27 -25.95 20.21
CA LEU A 44 5.12 -26.10 21.09
C LEU A 44 4.07 -27.11 20.60
N VAL A 45 4.05 -27.45 19.30
CA VAL A 45 3.07 -28.37 18.71
C VAL A 45 3.78 -29.57 18.09
N PRO A 46 3.95 -30.69 18.82
CA PRO A 46 4.70 -31.87 18.36
C PRO A 46 4.14 -32.49 17.08
N GLN A 47 2.82 -32.39 16.85
CA GLN A 47 2.15 -32.88 15.64
C GLN A 47 2.54 -32.10 14.37
N LEU A 48 3.10 -30.90 14.53
CA LEU A 48 3.62 -30.07 13.45
C LEU A 48 5.16 -30.10 13.40
N ALA A 49 5.85 -30.96 14.15
CA ALA A 49 7.31 -30.90 14.28
C ALA A 49 8.06 -31.07 12.95
N GLU A 50 7.66 -32.00 12.08
CA GLU A 50 8.29 -32.18 10.76
C GLU A 50 8.03 -31.00 9.82
N LEU A 51 6.81 -30.47 9.83
CA LEU A 51 6.45 -29.24 9.12
C LEU A 51 7.21 -28.03 9.70
N GLY A 52 7.38 -28.00 11.02
CA GLY A 52 8.08 -26.98 11.79
C GLY A 52 9.57 -26.94 11.51
N ARG A 53 10.21 -28.09 11.26
CA ARG A 53 11.61 -28.16 10.81
C ARG A 53 11.78 -27.59 9.41
N ILE A 54 10.88 -27.91 8.49
CA ILE A 54 10.86 -27.35 7.14
C ILE A 54 10.60 -25.84 7.20
N ILE A 55 9.60 -25.40 7.96
CA ILE A 55 9.27 -23.99 8.13
C ILE A 55 10.43 -23.22 8.81
N ALA A 56 11.12 -23.81 9.79
CA ALA A 56 12.29 -23.19 10.41
C ALA A 56 13.44 -23.01 9.39
N ALA A 57 13.67 -24.00 8.54
CA ALA A 57 14.65 -23.89 7.44
C ALA A 57 14.26 -22.79 6.44
N PHE A 58 12.98 -22.69 6.07
CA PHE A 58 12.47 -21.58 5.25
C PHE A 58 12.55 -20.23 6.00
N GLY A 59 12.34 -20.20 7.31
CA GLY A 59 12.44 -19.00 8.13
C GLY A 59 13.83 -18.37 8.05
N ILE A 60 14.89 -19.18 8.09
CA ILE A 60 16.27 -18.70 7.92
C ILE A 60 16.49 -18.15 6.49
N ALA A 61 15.98 -18.83 5.46
CA ALA A 61 16.08 -18.36 4.08
C ALA A 61 15.30 -17.03 3.87
N ILE A 62 14.14 -16.88 4.50
CA ILE A 62 13.30 -15.68 4.44
C ILE A 62 14.01 -14.47 5.05
N ILE A 63 14.81 -14.64 6.11
CA ILE A 63 15.61 -13.54 6.70
C ILE A 63 16.55 -12.90 5.67
N ILE A 64 17.08 -13.68 4.73
CA ILE A 64 17.97 -13.18 3.67
C ILE A 64 17.16 -12.70 2.47
N ILE A 65 16.23 -13.52 1.98
CA ILE A 65 15.52 -13.27 0.71
C ILE A 65 14.53 -12.11 0.84
N SER A 66 13.82 -12.00 1.98
CA SER A 66 12.78 -11.00 2.18
C SER A 66 13.28 -9.56 2.08
N PRO A 67 14.33 -9.11 2.80
CA PRO A 67 14.81 -7.74 2.69
C PRO A 67 15.36 -7.40 1.31
N ILE A 68 16.06 -8.34 0.65
CA ILE A 68 16.58 -8.13 -0.72
C ILE A 68 15.43 -7.97 -1.70
N SER A 69 14.42 -8.85 -1.62
CA SER A 69 13.26 -8.80 -2.50
C SER A 69 12.45 -7.53 -2.26
N ALA A 70 12.20 -7.18 -0.99
CA ALA A 70 11.50 -5.95 -0.62
C ALA A 70 12.25 -4.71 -1.12
N PHE A 71 13.59 -4.68 -1.01
CA PHE A 71 14.40 -3.61 -1.57
C PHE A 71 14.20 -3.48 -3.08
N LEU A 72 14.42 -4.55 -3.84
CA LEU A 72 14.36 -4.52 -5.32
C LEU A 72 12.95 -4.18 -5.85
N ILE A 73 11.92 -4.79 -5.25
CA ILE A 73 10.53 -4.49 -5.58
C ILE A 73 10.22 -3.02 -5.29
N THR A 74 10.62 -2.51 -4.12
CA THR A 74 10.34 -1.12 -3.73
C THR A 74 11.14 -0.12 -4.55
N VAL A 75 12.36 -0.45 -5.00
CA VAL A 75 13.11 0.37 -5.96
C VAL A 75 12.26 0.59 -7.22
N THR A 76 11.72 -0.50 -7.77
CA THR A 76 10.92 -0.45 -9.00
C THR A 76 9.63 0.34 -8.78
N ILE A 77 8.88 0.02 -7.72
CA ILE A 77 7.60 0.69 -7.41
C ILE A 77 7.82 2.17 -7.13
N SER A 78 8.77 2.54 -6.28
CA SER A 78 9.02 3.93 -5.89
C SER A 78 9.53 4.74 -7.07
N PHE A 79 10.46 4.21 -7.87
CA PHE A 79 11.04 4.92 -9.01
C PHE A 79 9.98 5.22 -10.07
N ILE A 80 9.19 4.21 -10.45
CA ILE A 80 8.10 4.37 -11.43
C ILE A 80 7.06 5.35 -10.87
N SER A 81 6.66 5.21 -9.61
CA SER A 81 5.66 6.11 -9.00
C SER A 81 6.11 7.57 -9.00
N VAL A 82 7.39 7.85 -8.74
CA VAL A 82 7.91 9.22 -8.79
C VAL A 82 7.98 9.75 -10.23
N ILE A 83 8.36 8.93 -11.19
CA ILE A 83 8.33 9.34 -12.61
C ILE A 83 6.90 9.67 -13.03
N LEU A 84 5.93 8.82 -12.68
CA LEU A 84 4.52 9.06 -12.95
C LEU A 84 4.06 10.36 -12.29
N TYR A 85 4.38 10.56 -11.02
CA TYR A 85 4.09 11.79 -10.29
C TYR A 85 4.62 13.02 -11.02
N ASN A 86 5.93 13.08 -11.28
CA ASN A 86 6.58 14.22 -11.94
C ASN A 86 6.05 14.45 -13.37
N SER A 87 5.63 13.39 -14.07
CA SER A 87 5.04 13.48 -15.42
C SER A 87 3.60 14.01 -15.40
N LEU A 88 2.84 13.69 -14.35
CA LEU A 88 1.45 14.08 -14.19
C LEU A 88 1.29 15.49 -13.64
N VAL A 89 2.17 15.94 -12.73
CA VAL A 89 2.08 17.26 -12.08
C VAL A 89 1.88 18.42 -13.09
N PRO A 90 2.62 18.52 -14.22
CA PRO A 90 2.40 19.60 -15.20
C PRO A 90 1.04 19.58 -15.88
N ARG A 91 0.34 18.44 -15.88
CA ARG A 91 -0.93 18.23 -16.61
C ARG A 91 -2.16 18.34 -15.72
N ILE A 92 -2.07 17.81 -14.50
CA ILE A 92 -3.22 17.69 -13.59
C ILE A 92 -3.03 18.42 -12.25
N GLY A 93 -1.86 19.05 -12.05
CA GLY A 93 -1.48 19.71 -10.80
C GLY A 93 -0.87 18.74 -9.78
N GLY A 94 0.03 19.25 -8.94
CA GLY A 94 0.68 18.47 -7.89
C GLY A 94 -0.13 18.35 -6.60
N VAL A 95 0.41 17.57 -5.66
CA VAL A 95 -0.14 17.49 -4.29
C VAL A 95 0.12 18.82 -3.60
N LYS A 96 -0.95 19.45 -3.14
CA LYS A 96 -0.89 20.67 -2.35
C LYS A 96 -0.93 20.32 -0.86
N LEU A 97 -0.19 21.05 -0.06
CA LEU A 97 -0.12 20.89 1.39
C LEU A 97 -0.23 22.28 2.03
N GLY A 98 -1.19 22.45 2.93
CA GLY A 98 -1.35 23.67 3.71
C GLY A 98 -0.53 23.60 4.98
N PHE A 99 0.54 24.38 5.02
CA PHE A 99 1.46 24.50 6.13
C PHE A 99 1.04 25.59 7.11
N GLU A 100 1.22 25.30 8.39
CA GLU A 100 1.27 26.31 9.47
C GLU A 100 2.64 26.16 10.15
N GLY A 101 3.61 26.98 9.74
CA GLY A 101 5.02 26.76 10.07
C GLY A 101 5.54 25.48 9.43
N ASN A 102 5.99 24.53 10.25
CA ASN A 102 6.52 23.22 9.82
C ASN A 102 5.48 22.09 9.91
N GLU A 103 4.22 22.41 10.21
CA GLU A 103 3.15 21.43 10.41
C GLU A 103 2.18 21.45 9.22
N ILE A 104 1.89 20.28 8.66
CA ILE A 104 0.83 20.10 7.66
C ILE A 104 -0.50 20.08 8.40
N ARG A 105 -1.29 21.14 8.21
CA ARG A 105 -2.60 21.33 8.84
C ARG A 105 -3.76 21.02 7.91
N SER A 106 -3.53 21.12 6.60
CA SER A 106 -4.55 20.80 5.62
C SER A 106 -3.96 20.16 4.37
N ILE A 107 -4.75 19.30 3.76
CA ILE A 107 -4.48 18.64 2.49
C ILE A 107 -5.68 18.97 1.59
N PRO A 108 -5.54 19.81 0.55
CA PRO A 108 -6.64 20.10 -0.35
C PRO A 108 -7.09 18.81 -1.06
N VAL A 109 -8.35 18.46 -0.78
CA VAL A 109 -8.94 17.14 -1.09
C VAL A 109 -8.81 16.80 -2.57
N MET A 110 -9.22 17.73 -3.44
CA MET A 110 -9.22 17.50 -4.88
C MET A 110 -7.82 17.26 -5.46
N SER A 111 -6.82 18.09 -5.08
CA SER A 111 -5.47 17.94 -5.61
C SER A 111 -4.81 16.64 -5.14
N PHE A 112 -5.04 16.26 -3.88
CA PHE A 112 -4.47 15.03 -3.34
C PHE A 112 -5.13 13.78 -3.92
N ALA A 113 -6.47 13.72 -3.89
CA ALA A 113 -7.20 12.55 -4.33
C ALA A 113 -7.03 12.28 -5.83
N PHE A 114 -7.03 13.33 -6.66
CA PHE A 114 -6.97 13.19 -8.11
C PHE A 114 -5.64 12.63 -8.59
N ILE A 115 -4.51 13.22 -8.17
CA ILE A 115 -3.19 12.75 -8.61
C ILE A 115 -2.86 11.34 -8.08
N MET A 116 -3.24 11.04 -6.83
CA MET A 116 -3.05 9.70 -6.26
C MET A 116 -3.87 8.66 -7.00
N ALA A 117 -5.15 8.94 -7.29
CA ALA A 117 -6.00 8.04 -8.06
C ALA A 117 -5.49 7.83 -9.50
N CYS A 118 -4.97 8.88 -10.16
CA CYS A 118 -4.34 8.75 -11.47
C CYS A 118 -3.11 7.82 -11.43
N ILE A 119 -2.23 7.98 -10.44
CA ILE A 119 -1.05 7.12 -10.29
C ILE A 119 -1.48 5.66 -10.05
N GLU A 120 -2.45 5.44 -9.17
CA GLU A 120 -2.97 4.09 -8.87
C GLU A 120 -3.66 3.44 -10.08
N ALA A 121 -4.40 4.21 -10.87
CA ALA A 121 -5.03 3.73 -12.10
C ALA A 121 -3.99 3.31 -13.15
N ILE A 122 -2.89 4.06 -13.28
CA ILE A 122 -1.79 3.69 -14.17
C ILE A 122 -1.10 2.41 -13.67
N TRP A 123 -0.90 2.27 -12.35
CA TRP A 123 -0.39 1.02 -11.78
C TRP A 123 -1.31 -0.16 -12.03
N ALA A 124 -2.61 0.02 -11.81
CA ALA A 124 -3.62 -0.99 -12.12
C ALA A 124 -3.61 -1.37 -13.60
N PHE A 125 -3.37 -0.42 -14.50
CA PHE A 125 -3.23 -0.68 -15.93
C PHE A 125 -1.98 -1.51 -16.25
N ILE A 126 -0.82 -1.12 -15.69
CA ILE A 126 0.44 -1.86 -15.87
C ILE A 126 0.30 -3.30 -15.35
N ILE A 127 -0.22 -3.47 -14.13
CA ILE A 127 -0.43 -4.79 -13.51
C ILE A 127 -1.49 -5.58 -14.29
N GLY A 128 -2.57 -4.94 -14.71
CA GLY A 128 -3.63 -5.54 -15.50
C GLY A 128 -3.11 -6.06 -16.84
N LEU A 129 -2.24 -5.32 -17.52
CA LEU A 129 -1.60 -5.74 -18.76
C LEU A 129 -0.66 -6.93 -18.54
N LEU A 130 0.16 -6.90 -17.49
CA LEU A 130 1.03 -8.03 -17.14
C LEU A 130 0.23 -9.29 -16.82
N LEU A 131 -0.80 -9.18 -15.99
CA LEU A 131 -1.67 -10.31 -15.64
C LEU A 131 -2.45 -10.83 -16.84
N ALA A 132 -3.02 -9.96 -17.67
CA ALA A 132 -3.70 -10.37 -18.90
C ALA A 132 -2.76 -11.12 -19.85
N SER A 133 -1.51 -10.63 -20.00
CA SER A 133 -0.51 -11.29 -20.84
C SER A 133 -0.07 -12.65 -20.30
N ALA A 134 -0.05 -12.84 -18.97
CA ALA A 134 0.25 -14.12 -18.35
C ALA A 134 -0.93 -15.12 -18.43
N LEU A 135 -2.17 -14.62 -18.39
CA LEU A 135 -3.37 -15.44 -18.45
C LEU A 135 -3.71 -15.92 -19.88
N ALA A 136 -3.36 -15.14 -20.91
CA ALA A 136 -3.68 -15.48 -22.30
C ALA A 136 -3.06 -16.83 -22.78
N PRO A 137 -1.79 -17.16 -22.49
CA PRO A 137 -1.22 -18.47 -22.82
C PRO A 137 -1.84 -19.61 -22.02
N ILE A 138 -2.16 -19.39 -20.73
CA ILE A 138 -2.72 -20.42 -19.84
C ILE A 138 -4.13 -20.80 -20.31
N THR A 139 -4.96 -19.80 -20.60
CA THR A 139 -6.32 -20.02 -21.14
C THR A 139 -6.28 -20.63 -22.53
N GLY A 140 -5.29 -20.27 -23.36
CA GLY A 140 -5.03 -20.91 -24.66
C GLY A 140 -4.65 -22.39 -24.54
N ILE A 141 -3.78 -22.76 -23.60
CA ILE A 141 -3.40 -24.16 -23.34
C ILE A 141 -4.58 -24.97 -22.79
N ILE A 142 -5.37 -24.40 -21.87
CA ILE A 142 -6.58 -25.09 -21.38
C ILE A 142 -7.57 -25.28 -22.54
N GLY A 143 -7.72 -24.29 -23.41
CA GLY A 143 -8.57 -24.40 -24.61
C GLY A 143 -8.13 -25.48 -25.59
N THR A 144 -6.83 -25.76 -25.72
CA THR A 144 -6.30 -26.81 -26.62
C THR A 144 -6.29 -28.21 -25.97
N VAL A 145 -6.12 -28.31 -24.65
CA VAL A 145 -6.12 -29.59 -23.92
C VAL A 145 -7.55 -30.05 -23.59
N ALA A 146 -8.48 -29.12 -23.38
CA ALA A 146 -9.85 -29.43 -23.04
C ALA A 146 -10.61 -30.34 -24.03
N PRO A 147 -10.49 -30.22 -25.38
CA PRO A 147 -11.09 -31.20 -26.30
C PRO A 147 -10.47 -32.60 -26.20
N ILE A 148 -9.21 -32.72 -25.78
CA ILE A 148 -8.54 -34.01 -25.54
C ILE A 148 -9.09 -34.71 -24.29
N ILE A 149 -9.45 -33.92 -23.25
CA ILE A 149 -10.08 -34.42 -22.02
C ILE A 149 -11.58 -34.73 -22.26
N ALA A 150 -12.28 -33.87 -23.00
CA ALA A 150 -13.69 -34.04 -23.34
C ALA A 150 -13.97 -35.28 -24.20
N ASN A 151 -13.04 -35.66 -25.08
CA ASN A 151 -13.14 -36.91 -25.86
C ASN A 151 -12.99 -38.19 -25.01
N ASN A 152 -12.43 -38.10 -23.79
CA ASN A 152 -12.25 -39.24 -22.89
C ASN A 152 -13.27 -39.28 -21.73
N THR A 153 -14.10 -38.25 -21.56
CA THR A 153 -15.14 -38.18 -20.53
C THR A 153 -16.39 -37.49 -21.09
N ALA A 154 -17.49 -38.24 -21.21
CA ALA A 154 -18.74 -37.84 -21.88
C ALA A 154 -19.53 -36.66 -21.25
N GLY A 155 -18.91 -35.87 -20.37
CA GLY A 155 -19.55 -34.75 -19.65
C GLY A 155 -18.88 -33.39 -19.81
N PHE A 156 -17.79 -33.27 -20.59
CA PHE A 156 -16.96 -32.06 -20.61
C PHE A 156 -17.21 -31.13 -21.83
N THR A 157 -18.17 -31.47 -22.71
CA THR A 157 -18.37 -30.77 -23.99
C THR A 157 -19.04 -29.39 -23.88
N GLY A 158 -19.62 -29.03 -22.72
CA GLY A 158 -20.31 -27.73 -22.53
C GLY A 158 -19.49 -26.62 -21.85
N SER A 159 -18.31 -26.93 -21.30
CA SER A 159 -17.56 -26.01 -20.41
C SER A 159 -16.36 -25.32 -21.06
N VAL A 160 -16.01 -25.68 -22.29
CA VAL A 160 -14.73 -25.31 -22.92
C VAL A 160 -14.82 -24.02 -23.74
N GLU A 161 -15.90 -23.81 -24.48
CA GLU A 161 -16.13 -22.57 -25.24
C GLU A 161 -16.28 -21.35 -24.31
N GLY A 162 -16.88 -21.55 -23.14
CA GLY A 162 -17.02 -20.52 -22.10
C GLY A 162 -15.69 -20.03 -21.53
N LEU A 163 -14.64 -20.87 -21.52
CA LEU A 163 -13.33 -20.52 -21.00
C LEU A 163 -12.57 -19.55 -21.92
N GLY A 164 -12.71 -19.69 -23.24
CA GLY A 164 -12.12 -18.77 -24.23
C GLY A 164 -12.77 -17.39 -24.17
N THR A 165 -14.10 -17.32 -24.10
CA THR A 165 -14.83 -16.05 -23.91
C THR A 165 -14.58 -15.42 -22.54
N ALA A 166 -14.44 -16.23 -21.49
CA ALA A 166 -14.08 -15.74 -20.15
C ALA A 166 -12.63 -15.19 -20.11
N GLY A 167 -11.71 -15.74 -20.91
CA GLY A 167 -10.34 -15.23 -21.05
C GLY A 167 -10.29 -13.84 -21.68
N VAL A 168 -11.02 -13.62 -22.78
CA VAL A 168 -11.07 -12.31 -23.46
C VAL A 168 -11.80 -11.27 -22.61
N LEU A 169 -12.96 -11.62 -22.03
CA LEU A 169 -13.70 -10.71 -21.14
C LEU A 169 -12.92 -10.41 -19.86
N GLY A 170 -12.23 -11.41 -19.30
CA GLY A 170 -11.34 -11.25 -18.15
C GLY A 170 -10.15 -10.33 -18.47
N ALA A 171 -9.52 -10.48 -19.64
CA ALA A 171 -8.45 -9.58 -20.09
C ALA A 171 -8.95 -8.15 -20.30
N LEU A 172 -10.13 -7.96 -20.93
CA LEU A 172 -10.75 -6.64 -21.07
C LEU A 172 -11.07 -6.01 -19.72
N PHE A 173 -11.57 -6.80 -18.77
CA PHE A 173 -11.79 -6.32 -17.41
C PHE A 173 -10.47 -5.93 -16.74
N LEU A 174 -9.40 -6.72 -16.85
CA LEU A 174 -8.10 -6.38 -16.24
C LEU A 174 -7.44 -5.15 -16.88
N ILE A 175 -7.58 -4.96 -18.19
CA ILE A 175 -6.92 -3.86 -18.92
C ILE A 175 -7.74 -2.56 -18.81
N ILE A 176 -9.07 -2.63 -18.81
CA ILE A 176 -9.94 -1.45 -18.84
C ILE A 176 -10.74 -1.31 -17.54
N GLY A 177 -11.42 -2.38 -17.13
CA GLY A 177 -12.28 -2.37 -15.94
C GLY A 177 -11.51 -2.09 -14.64
N LEU A 178 -10.39 -2.76 -14.42
CA LEU A 178 -9.59 -2.67 -13.20
C LEU A 178 -9.01 -1.26 -13.02
N PRO A 179 -8.37 -0.61 -14.01
CA PRO A 179 -7.92 0.78 -13.88
C PRO A 179 -9.04 1.75 -13.56
N VAL A 180 -10.21 1.62 -14.20
CA VAL A 180 -11.37 2.48 -13.94
C VAL A 180 -11.90 2.29 -12.51
N MET A 181 -12.00 1.05 -12.05
CA MET A 181 -12.45 0.74 -10.69
C MET A 181 -11.45 1.24 -9.66
N VAL A 182 -10.16 0.99 -9.86
CA VAL A 182 -9.09 1.49 -8.98
C VAL A 182 -9.06 3.02 -8.97
N PHE A 183 -9.28 3.67 -10.11
CA PHE A 183 -9.39 5.12 -10.17
C PHE A 183 -10.56 5.64 -9.31
N ILE A 184 -11.77 5.09 -9.47
CA ILE A 184 -12.96 5.56 -8.77
C ILE A 184 -12.83 5.31 -7.26
N PHE A 185 -12.51 4.07 -6.85
CA PHE A 185 -12.40 3.74 -5.43
C PHE A 185 -11.17 4.37 -4.79
N GLY A 186 -10.05 4.46 -5.50
CA GLY A 186 -8.85 5.17 -5.05
C GLY A 186 -9.13 6.66 -4.85
N PHE A 187 -9.82 7.31 -5.79
CA PHE A 187 -10.24 8.70 -5.66
C PHE A 187 -11.11 8.92 -4.41
N ILE A 188 -12.13 8.09 -4.21
CA ILE A 188 -13.00 8.18 -3.03
C ILE A 188 -12.19 7.94 -1.75
N GLY A 189 -11.33 6.92 -1.73
CA GLY A 189 -10.50 6.57 -0.58
C GLY A 189 -9.56 7.71 -0.18
N HIS A 190 -8.81 8.27 -1.13
CA HIS A 190 -7.91 9.39 -0.90
C HIS A 190 -8.65 10.69 -0.56
N ALA A 191 -9.83 10.92 -1.15
CA ALA A 191 -10.66 12.06 -0.81
C ALA A 191 -11.16 11.98 0.64
N LEU A 192 -11.68 10.82 1.05
CA LEU A 192 -12.09 10.58 2.44
C LEU A 192 -10.91 10.73 3.40
N PHE A 193 -9.72 10.22 3.04
CA PHE A 193 -8.52 10.38 3.83
C PHE A 193 -8.21 11.88 4.06
N ALA A 194 -8.18 12.68 3.00
CA ALA A 194 -7.91 14.12 3.11
C ALA A 194 -9.01 14.86 3.90
N ILE A 195 -10.29 14.50 3.74
CA ILE A 195 -11.40 15.08 4.50
C ILE A 195 -11.23 14.79 6.00
N PHE A 196 -11.02 13.53 6.37
CA PHE A 196 -10.84 13.13 7.76
C PHE A 196 -9.57 13.71 8.36
N TYR A 197 -8.49 13.77 7.59
CA TYR A 197 -7.26 14.45 7.97
C TYR A 197 -7.55 15.92 8.33
N ASN A 198 -8.15 16.68 7.41
CA ASN A 198 -8.46 18.10 7.64
C ASN A 198 -9.40 18.33 8.83
N TYR A 199 -10.32 17.39 9.09
CA TYR A 199 -11.25 17.49 10.21
C TYR A 199 -10.61 17.17 11.57
N LEU A 200 -9.73 16.17 11.63
CA LEU A 200 -9.15 15.67 12.88
C LEU A 200 -7.90 16.43 13.30
N ILE A 201 -7.03 16.77 12.35
CA ILE A 201 -5.69 17.30 12.60
C ILE A 201 -5.65 18.57 13.45
N PRO A 202 -6.60 19.52 13.32
CA PRO A 202 -6.66 20.67 14.23
C PRO A 202 -6.77 20.30 15.72
N ARG A 203 -7.20 19.08 16.06
CA ARG A 203 -7.37 18.61 17.44
C ARG A 203 -6.22 17.74 17.95
N VAL A 204 -5.51 17.04 17.06
CA VAL A 204 -4.48 16.06 17.44
C VAL A 204 -3.04 16.49 17.11
N GLY A 205 -2.87 17.57 16.34
CA GLY A 205 -1.57 18.01 15.84
C GLY A 205 -1.23 17.32 14.51
N GLY A 206 -0.81 18.13 13.54
CA GLY A 206 -0.52 17.69 12.18
C GLY A 206 0.80 16.96 12.02
N ILE A 207 1.05 16.52 10.78
CA ILE A 207 2.34 15.94 10.42
C ILE A 207 3.36 17.08 10.41
N LYS A 208 4.33 17.01 11.31
CA LYS A 208 5.46 17.95 11.33
C LYS A 208 6.54 17.46 10.38
N LEU A 209 7.09 18.36 9.58
CA LEU A 209 8.21 18.11 8.68
C LEU A 209 9.32 19.12 8.97
N GLU A 210 10.52 18.64 9.28
CA GLU A 210 11.69 19.49 9.33
C GLU A 210 12.28 19.57 7.92
N LEU A 211 12.21 20.77 7.34
CA LEU A 211 12.64 21.05 5.97
C LEU A 211 13.91 21.89 6.01
N ALA A 212 14.98 21.42 5.38
CA ALA A 212 16.17 22.22 5.12
C ALA A 212 16.16 22.71 3.66
N ASP A 213 16.57 23.96 3.45
CA ASP A 213 16.68 24.51 2.11
C ASP A 213 17.92 23.96 1.39
N ILE A 214 17.75 23.52 0.15
CA ILE A 214 18.82 23.06 -0.74
C ILE A 214 19.11 24.17 -1.75
N VAL A 215 20.38 24.35 -2.11
CA VAL A 215 20.79 25.20 -3.24
C VAL A 215 20.01 24.79 -4.50
N ARG A 216 19.30 25.77 -5.10
CA ARG A 216 18.32 25.66 -6.22
C ARG A 216 16.94 25.10 -5.85
N LYS A 217 16.11 25.90 -5.16
CA LYS A 217 14.63 25.75 -4.98
C LYS A 217 14.10 24.41 -4.42
N GLY A 218 14.97 23.44 -4.10
CA GLY A 218 14.58 22.18 -3.48
C GLY A 218 14.59 22.30 -1.96
N ARG A 219 13.64 21.65 -1.29
CA ARG A 219 13.68 21.39 0.15
C ARG A 219 13.98 19.93 0.41
N GLU A 220 14.81 19.68 1.41
CA GLU A 220 15.11 18.33 1.91
C GLU A 220 14.31 18.08 3.19
N ILE A 221 13.60 16.96 3.27
CA ILE A 221 13.02 16.52 4.53
C ILE A 221 14.18 15.94 5.37
N THR A 222 14.65 16.67 6.37
CA THR A 222 15.77 16.24 7.22
C THR A 222 15.31 15.29 8.30
N SER A 223 14.15 15.58 8.91
CA SER A 223 13.57 14.73 9.93
C SER A 223 12.04 14.85 9.94
N ILE A 224 11.42 13.80 10.46
CA ILE A 224 9.98 13.71 10.67
C ILE A 224 9.78 13.36 12.16
N PRO A 225 9.26 14.27 13.00
CA PRO A 225 8.90 13.96 14.37
C PRO A 225 7.96 12.75 14.42
N VAL A 226 8.42 11.69 15.09
CA VAL A 226 7.79 10.35 15.08
C VAL A 226 6.37 10.41 15.63
N LEU A 227 6.20 10.99 16.81
CA LEU A 227 4.91 10.99 17.50
C LEU A 227 3.83 11.81 16.76
N PRO A 228 4.09 13.07 16.32
CA PRO A 228 3.11 13.82 15.52
C PRO A 228 2.70 13.10 14.24
N ALA A 229 3.65 12.53 13.49
CA ALA A 229 3.34 11.84 12.24
C ALA A 229 2.54 10.55 12.47
N ALA A 230 2.96 9.72 13.42
CA ALA A 230 2.29 8.47 13.75
C ALA A 230 0.85 8.71 14.23
N LEU A 231 0.65 9.70 15.11
CA LEU A 231 -0.66 10.01 15.68
C LEU A 231 -1.59 10.65 14.63
N ALA A 232 -1.09 11.59 13.83
CA ALA A 232 -1.84 12.21 12.74
C ALA A 232 -2.42 11.17 11.76
N VAL A 233 -1.60 10.20 11.35
CA VAL A 233 -2.02 9.18 10.40
C VAL A 233 -2.90 8.12 11.09
N ALA A 234 -2.52 7.64 12.27
CA ALA A 234 -3.25 6.60 12.99
C ALA A 234 -4.70 7.01 13.31
N VAL A 235 -4.93 8.24 13.76
CA VAL A 235 -6.28 8.72 14.10
C VAL A 235 -7.19 8.77 12.88
N VAL A 236 -6.66 9.13 11.70
CA VAL A 236 -7.41 9.07 10.44
C VAL A 236 -7.74 7.62 10.09
N PHE A 237 -6.78 6.71 10.19
CA PHE A 237 -7.02 5.28 9.93
C PHE A 237 -7.93 4.59 10.95
N THR A 238 -8.06 5.13 12.17
CA THR A 238 -9.09 4.67 13.12
C THR A 238 -10.49 4.89 12.57
N ILE A 239 -10.75 5.98 11.84
CA ILE A 239 -12.06 6.21 11.20
C ILE A 239 -12.32 5.14 10.15
N PHE A 240 -11.33 4.80 9.32
CA PHE A 240 -11.46 3.72 8.35
C PHE A 240 -11.67 2.35 9.03
N GLY A 241 -10.96 2.09 10.14
CA GLY A 241 -11.15 0.90 10.97
C GLY A 241 -12.55 0.82 11.57
N PHE A 242 -13.10 1.96 12.00
CA PHE A 242 -14.46 2.07 12.52
C PHE A 242 -15.51 1.84 11.44
N ILE A 243 -15.37 2.46 10.25
CA ILE A 243 -16.25 2.22 9.10
C ILE A 243 -16.24 0.73 8.73
N ARG A 244 -15.06 0.13 8.62
CA ARG A 244 -14.92 -1.31 8.35
C ARG A 244 -15.54 -2.16 9.45
N GLY A 245 -15.36 -1.77 10.71
CA GLY A 245 -15.95 -2.45 11.86
C GLY A 245 -17.48 -2.40 11.86
N ILE A 246 -18.10 -1.30 11.43
CA ILE A 246 -19.56 -1.19 11.28
C ILE A 246 -20.06 -2.15 10.19
N ILE A 247 -19.37 -2.20 9.06
CA ILE A 247 -19.71 -3.15 7.97
C ILE A 247 -19.64 -4.59 8.49
N ASN A 248 -18.56 -4.94 9.21
CA ASN A 248 -18.42 -6.26 9.80
C ASN A 248 -19.54 -6.57 10.80
N LEU A 249 -19.91 -5.62 11.67
CA LEU A 249 -21.02 -5.78 12.62
C LEU A 249 -22.33 -6.11 11.88
N GLY A 250 -22.62 -5.42 10.78
CA GLY A 250 -23.78 -5.70 9.93
C GLY A 250 -23.76 -7.13 9.38
N LEU A 251 -22.63 -7.55 8.80
CA LEU A 251 -22.47 -8.90 8.25
C LEU A 251 -22.63 -10.00 9.31
N TYR A 252 -22.00 -9.83 10.48
CA TYR A 252 -22.13 -10.80 11.58
C TYR A 252 -23.54 -10.84 12.18
N SER A 253 -24.22 -9.70 12.23
CA SER A 253 -25.62 -9.63 12.69
C SER A 253 -26.55 -10.34 11.73
N MET A 254 -26.35 -10.21 10.41
CA MET A 254 -27.09 -10.95 9.38
C MET A 254 -26.84 -12.47 9.47
N ALA A 255 -25.65 -12.88 9.91
CA ALA A 255 -25.31 -14.27 10.17
C ALA A 255 -25.82 -14.79 11.54
N GLY A 256 -26.60 -13.99 12.27
CA GLY A 256 -27.19 -14.37 13.57
C GLY A 256 -26.23 -14.29 14.76
N ASN A 257 -25.05 -13.68 14.59
CA ASN A 257 -24.02 -13.58 15.64
C ASN A 257 -23.60 -12.13 15.91
N ALA A 258 -24.55 -11.34 16.40
CA ALA A 258 -24.33 -9.93 16.70
C ALA A 258 -23.21 -9.71 17.75
N ALA A 259 -23.05 -10.62 18.72
CA ALA A 259 -22.02 -10.53 19.75
C ALA A 259 -20.60 -10.53 19.14
N ASN A 260 -20.32 -11.46 18.22
CA ASN A 260 -19.04 -11.47 17.49
C ASN A 260 -18.88 -10.25 16.58
N GLY A 261 -19.98 -9.71 16.08
CA GLY A 261 -19.99 -8.43 15.34
C GLY A 261 -19.48 -7.26 16.19
N VAL A 262 -19.92 -7.15 17.44
CA VAL A 262 -19.46 -6.08 18.36
C VAL A 262 -17.98 -6.25 18.70
N VAL A 263 -17.55 -7.48 18.96
CA VAL A 263 -16.13 -7.79 19.17
C VAL A 263 -15.30 -7.42 17.93
N SER A 264 -15.77 -7.75 16.73
CA SER A 264 -15.12 -7.39 15.47
C SER A 264 -15.01 -5.87 15.28
N LEU A 265 -16.06 -5.11 15.59
CA LEU A 265 -16.04 -3.64 15.53
C LEU A 265 -14.93 -3.06 16.41
N ILE A 266 -14.87 -3.47 17.68
CA ILE A 266 -13.89 -2.95 18.65
C ILE A 266 -12.47 -3.36 18.23
N THR A 267 -12.26 -4.64 17.94
CA THR A 267 -10.94 -5.17 17.57
C THR A 267 -10.42 -4.59 16.26
N THR A 268 -11.28 -4.37 15.26
CA THR A 268 -10.89 -3.76 13.98
C THR A 268 -10.54 -2.28 14.18
N THR A 269 -11.35 -1.53 14.94
CA THR A 269 -11.12 -0.10 15.17
C THR A 269 -9.80 0.14 15.91
N ILE A 270 -9.59 -0.57 17.02
CA ILE A 270 -8.37 -0.47 17.83
C ILE A 270 -7.17 -1.04 17.05
N GLY A 271 -7.36 -2.17 16.36
CA GLY A 271 -6.32 -2.81 15.57
C GLY A 271 -5.78 -1.91 14.46
N PHE A 272 -6.65 -1.16 13.77
CA PHE A 272 -6.23 -0.17 12.77
C PHE A 272 -5.42 0.96 13.42
N PHE A 273 -5.90 1.54 14.52
CA PHE A 273 -5.15 2.58 15.23
C PHE A 273 -3.74 2.11 15.59
N ILE A 274 -3.63 0.96 16.28
CA ILE A 274 -2.35 0.43 16.75
C ILE A 274 -1.43 0.09 15.58
N MET A 275 -1.95 -0.60 14.56
CA MET A 275 -1.17 -1.02 13.39
C MET A 275 -0.58 0.18 12.65
N TYR A 276 -1.40 1.17 12.30
CA TYR A 276 -0.93 2.35 11.58
C TYR A 276 -0.04 3.24 12.45
N PHE A 277 -0.31 3.34 13.76
CA PHE A 277 0.57 4.04 14.69
C PHE A 277 1.98 3.42 14.70
N ILE A 278 2.08 2.09 14.87
CA ILE A 278 3.36 1.38 14.92
C ILE A 278 4.08 1.48 13.58
N ILE A 279 3.40 1.22 12.47
CA ILE A 279 4.03 1.23 11.13
C ILE A 279 4.57 2.63 10.80
N VAL A 280 3.77 3.68 11.01
CA VAL A 280 4.21 5.06 10.72
C VAL A 280 5.32 5.50 11.68
N ALA A 281 5.25 5.10 12.96
CA ALA A 281 6.32 5.35 13.91
C ALA A 281 7.63 4.67 13.46
N LEU A 282 7.59 3.41 13.03
CA LEU A 282 8.76 2.71 12.52
C LEU A 282 9.31 3.36 11.25
N ILE A 283 8.45 3.70 10.28
CA ILE A 283 8.85 4.38 9.05
C ILE A 283 9.58 5.70 9.37
N THR A 284 9.04 6.50 10.29
CA THR A 284 9.65 7.79 10.67
C THR A 284 10.94 7.63 11.47
N ILE A 285 11.04 6.63 12.36
CA ILE A 285 12.28 6.29 13.06
C ILE A 285 13.37 5.91 12.04
N PHE A 286 13.06 5.02 11.10
CA PHE A 286 14.04 4.60 10.08
C PHE A 286 14.37 5.72 9.10
N TYR A 287 13.40 6.56 8.75
CA TYR A 287 13.64 7.77 7.98
C TYR A 287 14.67 8.66 8.67
N ASN A 288 14.46 8.99 9.96
CA ASN A 288 15.37 9.85 10.72
C ASN A 288 16.74 9.22 10.94
N PHE A 289 16.81 7.89 11.00
CA PHE A 289 18.08 7.15 11.10
C PHE A 289 18.86 7.14 9.77
N LEU A 290 18.15 7.08 8.65
CA LEU A 290 18.75 6.99 7.32
C LEU A 290 19.06 8.37 6.72
N ALA A 291 18.25 9.40 6.99
CA ALA A 291 18.41 10.72 6.39
C ALA A 291 19.83 11.31 6.55
N PRO A 292 20.50 11.21 7.72
CA PRO A 292 21.88 11.67 7.88
C PRO A 292 22.93 10.84 7.09
N ARG A 293 22.60 9.61 6.69
CA ARG A 293 23.53 8.65 6.08
C ARG A 293 23.44 8.58 4.57
N ILE A 294 22.23 8.61 4.04
CA ILE A 294 21.96 8.42 2.60
C ILE A 294 21.33 9.66 1.95
N GLY A 295 21.11 10.73 2.72
CA GLY A 295 20.40 11.93 2.32
C GLY A 295 18.88 11.80 2.49
N GLY A 296 18.22 12.91 2.80
CA GLY A 296 16.77 13.02 2.89
C GLY A 296 16.08 13.08 1.52
N VAL A 297 14.76 12.97 1.55
CA VAL A 297 13.92 13.11 0.35
C VAL A 297 13.90 14.57 -0.07
N LYS A 298 14.23 14.81 -1.35
CA LYS A 298 14.32 16.14 -1.94
C LYS A 298 13.07 16.42 -2.76
N LEU A 299 12.40 17.52 -2.40
CA LEU A 299 11.14 17.99 -2.98
C LEU A 299 11.31 19.40 -3.54
N GLU A 300 10.67 19.72 -4.65
CA GLU A 300 10.50 21.10 -5.08
C GLU A 300 9.12 21.58 -4.60
N LEU A 301 9.13 22.51 -3.64
CA LEU A 301 7.93 23.09 -3.03
C LEU A 301 7.79 24.54 -3.50
N GLU A 302 6.71 24.85 -4.22
CA GLU A 302 6.35 26.21 -4.66
C GLU A 302 4.97 26.62 -4.14
#